data_AF-A0A6J4CZT2-F1
#
_entry.id   AF-A0A6J4CZT2-F1
#
_cell.length_a   1.000
_cell.length_b   1.000
_cell.length_c   1.000
_cell.angle_alpha   90.00
_cell.angle_beta   90.00
_cell.angle_gamma   90.00
#
_symmetry.space_group_name_H-M   'P 1'
#
loop_
_entity.id
_entity.type
_entity.pdbx_description
1 polymer ?
#
loop_
_entity_poly.entity_id
_entity_poly.type
_entity_poly.pdbx_seq_one_letter_code
_entity_poly.pdbx_strand_id
1 'polypeptide(L)' 'MNWADELKIALLEDNLERASYLVETCPFLDHSCLDLEVLESAKTLIGTTIERLKQKQQTLGLQMRQLKTTQKFLEIS' A
#
# COMPACT_ATOMS: atom_id res chain seq x y z
N MET A 1 11.13 13.74 10.98
CA MET A 1 9.70 13.36 11.13
C MET A 1 9.64 12.03 11.83
N ASN A 2 8.53 11.69 12.49
CA ASN A 2 8.34 10.33 13.00
C ASN A 2 7.81 9.41 11.88
N TRP A 3 7.93 8.09 12.06
CA TRP A 3 7.49 7.10 11.07
C TRP A 3 6.04 7.27 10.63
N ALA A 4 5.14 7.62 11.56
CA ALA A 4 3.71 7.78 11.28
C ALA A 4 3.44 8.98 10.36
N ASP A 5 4.19 10.07 10.55
CA ASP A 5 4.11 11.25 9.67
C ASP A 5 4.62 10.94 8.27
N GLU A 6 5.70 10.16 8.17
CA GLU A 6 6.22 9.72 6.86
C GLU A 6 5.23 8.81 6.12
N LEU A 7 4.55 7.90 6.83
CA LEU A 7 3.53 7.04 6.25
C LEU A 7 2.31 7.85 5.81
N LYS A 8 1.87 8.84 6.59
CA LYS A 8 0.80 9.77 6.19
C LYS A 8 1.16 10.51 4.92
N ILE A 9 2.38 11.04 4.82
CA ILE A 9 2.86 11.76 3.62
C ILE A 9 2.87 10.82 2.42
N ALA A 10 3.43 9.62 2.56
CA ALA A 10 3.46 8.64 1.47
C ALA A 10 2.04 8.30 0.96
N LEU A 11 1.06 8.17 1.86
CA LEU A 11 -0.34 7.97 1.50
C LEU A 11 -0.99 9.20 0.85
N LEU A 12 -0.64 10.41 1.27
CA LEU A 12 -1.13 11.65 0.65
C LEU A 12 -0.57 11.87 -0.76
N GLU A 13 0.70 11.48 -0.97
CA GLU A 13 1.37 11.53 -2.28
C GLU A 13 0.95 10.38 -3.22
N ASP A 14 0.07 9.48 -2.75
CA ASP A 14 -0.30 8.21 -3.41
C ASP A 14 0.93 7.34 -3.78
N ASN A 15 2.03 7.53 -3.06
CA ASN A 15 3.25 6.76 -3.23
C ASN A 15 3.14 5.45 -2.44
N LEU A 16 2.40 4.50 -3.01
CA LEU A 16 2.14 3.20 -2.37
C LEU A 16 3.39 2.32 -2.22
N GLU A 17 4.43 2.54 -3.03
CA GLU A 17 5.71 1.83 -2.89
C GLU A 17 6.42 2.27 -1.60
N ARG A 18 6.53 3.58 -1.40
CA ARG A 18 7.05 4.16 -0.16
C ARG A 18 6.19 3.80 1.05
N ALA A 19 4.87 3.82 0.91
CA ALA A 19 3.96 3.43 1.98
C ALA A 19 4.14 1.95 2.36
N SER A 20 4.27 1.05 1.37
CA SER A 20 4.52 -0.39 1.60
C SER A 20 5.84 -0.61 2.34
N TYR A 21 6.91 0.05 1.89
CA TYR A 21 8.22 -0.03 2.54
C TYR A 21 8.13 0.38 4.01
N LEU A 22 7.47 1.50 4.32
CA LEU A 22 7.29 1.97 5.68
C LEU A 22 6.49 0.98 6.54
N VAL A 23 5.48 0.32 5.99
CA VAL A 23 4.72 -0.73 6.70
C VAL A 23 5.60 -1.94 7.02
N GLU A 24 6.46 -2.35 6.09
CA GLU A 24 7.39 -3.48 6.30
C GLU A 24 8.48 -3.16 7.33
N THR A 25 8.97 -1.92 7.35
CA THR A 25 9.96 -1.44 8.33
C THR A 25 9.31 -0.80 9.57
N CYS A 26 8.14 -1.28 9.96
CA CYS A 26 7.39 -0.72 11.08
C CYS A 26 8.22 -0.80 12.38
N PRO A 27 8.56 0.34 13.03
CA PRO A 27 9.46 0.36 14.18
C PRO A 27 8.83 -0.20 15.46
N PHE A 28 7.53 -0.48 15.44
CA PHE A 28 6.79 -0.96 16.60
C PHE A 28 6.95 -2.46 16.86
N LEU A 29 7.68 -3.17 16.00
CA LEU A 29 7.99 -4.59 16.19
C LEU A 29 9.09 -4.82 17.25
N ASP A 30 9.98 -3.85 17.45
CA ASP A 30 11.20 -4.01 18.26
C ASP A 30 11.18 -3.24 19.60
N HIS A 31 10.14 -2.46 19.88
CA HIS A 31 10.09 -1.59 21.07
C HIS A 31 8.86 -1.88 21.94
N SER A 32 9.11 -2.28 23.19
CA SER A 32 8.15 -2.81 24.15
C SER A 32 7.31 -1.77 24.90
N CYS A 33 7.36 -0.49 24.52
CA CYS A 33 6.53 0.53 25.15
C CYS A 33 6.23 1.65 24.16
N LEU A 34 5.07 1.56 23.52
CA LEU A 34 4.51 2.63 22.71
C LEU A 34 3.15 2.95 23.28
N ASP A 35 2.89 4.25 23.37
CA ASP A 35 1.59 4.78 23.77
C ASP A 35 0.48 4.13 22.93
N LEU A 36 -0.63 3.76 23.59
CA LEU A 36 -1.75 3.08 22.96
C LEU A 36 -2.30 3.91 21.78
N GLU A 37 -2.35 5.23 21.94
CA GLU A 37 -2.81 6.15 20.89
C GLU A 37 -1.93 6.07 19.63
N VAL A 38 -0.61 5.94 19.80
CA VAL A 38 0.34 5.81 18.70
C VAL A 38 0.13 4.48 17.96
N LEU A 39 -0.13 3.41 18.70
CA LEU A 39 -0.40 2.08 18.12
C LEU A 39 -1.74 2.06 17.36
N GLU A 40 -2.78 2.71 17.87
CA GLU A 40 -4.06 2.81 17.17
C GLU A 40 -3.95 3.64 15.89
N SER A 41 -3.21 4.75 15.94
CA SER A 41 -2.92 5.56 14.76
C SER A 41 -2.15 4.76 13.70
N ALA A 42 -1.11 4.05 14.13
CA ALA A 42 -0.31 3.18 13.26
C ALA A 42 -1.15 2.08 12.59
N LYS A 43 -1.98 1.38 13.38
CA LYS A 43 -2.89 0.36 12.89
C LYS A 43 -3.82 0.92 11.80
N THR A 44 -4.33 2.13 12.00
CA THR A 44 -5.22 2.79 11.04
C THR A 44 -4.48 3.07 9.73
N LEU A 45 -3.28 3.64 9.80
CA LEU A 45 -2.45 3.94 8.62
C LEU A 45 -2.04 2.68 7.85
N ILE A 46 -1.64 1.62 8.56
CA ILE A 46 -1.33 0.31 7.97
C ILE A 46 -2.58 -0.26 7.28
N GLY A 47 -3.74 -0.21 7.94
CA GLY A 47 -5.01 -0.64 7.38
C GLY A 47 -5.36 0.07 6.07
N THR A 48 -5.24 1.40 6.06
CA THR A 48 -5.43 2.22 4.84
C THR A 48 -4.45 1.84 3.74
N THR A 49 -3.18 1.60 4.08
CA THR A 49 -2.15 1.20 3.12
C THR A 49 -2.51 -0.14 2.46
N ILE A 50 -2.93 -1.13 3.26
CA ILE A 50 -3.36 -2.45 2.78
C ILE A 50 -4.57 -2.33 1.85
N GLU A 51 -5.56 -1.52 2.22
CA GLU A 51 -6.75 -1.32 1.39
C GLU A 51 -6.40 -0.73 0.03
N ARG A 52 -5.56 0.31 -0.01
CA ARG A 52 -5.11 0.92 -1.27
C ARG A 52 -4.29 -0.04 -2.12
N LEU A 53 -3.42 -0.84 -1.51
CA LEU A 53 -2.65 -1.86 -2.23
C LEU A 53 -3.58 -2.91 -2.86
N LYS A 54 -4.62 -3.36 -2.15
CA LYS A 54 -5.62 -4.28 -2.68
C LYS A 54 -6.37 -3.68 -3.87
N GLN A 55 -6.78 -2.42 -3.78
CA GLN A 55 -7.44 -1.72 -4.89
C GLN A 55 -6.52 -1.64 -6.12
N LYS A 56 -5.24 -1.26 -5.93
CA LYS A 56 -4.26 -1.22 -7.02
C LYS A 56 -4.03 -2.60 -7.64
N GLN A 57 -3.97 -3.65 -6.84
CA GLN A 57 -3.85 -5.03 -7.32
C GLN A 57 -5.06 -5.46 -8.17
N GLN A 58 -6.28 -5.11 -7.74
CA GLN A 58 -7.50 -5.41 -8.50
C GLN A 58 -7.51 -4.67 -9.84
N THR A 59 -7.18 -3.38 -9.86
CA THR A 59 -7.08 -2.59 -11.10
C THR A 59 -6.03 -3.15 -12.03
N LEU A 60 -4.84 -3.52 -11.53
CA LEU A 60 -3.81 -4.16 -12.33
C LEU A 60 -4.32 -5.50 -12.92
N GLY A 61 -5.02 -6.30 -12.14
CA GLY A 61 -5.62 -7.55 -12.61
C GLY A 61 -6.62 -7.34 -13.75
N LEU A 62 -7.42 -6.27 -13.71
CA LEU A 62 -8.33 -5.90 -14.80
C LEU A 62 -7.56 -5.47 -16.05
N GLN A 63 -6.54 -4.62 -15.90
CA GLN A 63 -5.70 -4.16 -17.01
C GLN A 63 -4.96 -5.33 -17.68
N MET A 64 -4.43 -6.29 -16.91
CA MET A 64 -3.80 -7.49 -17.47
C MET A 64 -4.79 -8.36 -18.26
N ARG A 65 -6.04 -8.48 -17.82
CA ARG A 65 -7.08 -9.20 -18.58
C ARG A 65 -7.38 -8.50 -19.90
N GLN A 66 -7.49 -7.18 -19.90
CA GLN A 66 -7.69 -6.38 -21.11
C GLN A 66 -6.53 -6.58 -22.09
N LEU A 67 -5.28 -6.45 -21.61
CA LEU A 67 -4.08 -6.69 -22.42
C LEU A 67 -4.05 -8.08 -23.04
N LYS A 68 -4.39 -9.13 -22.28
CA LYS A 68 -4.47 -10.50 -22.80
C LYS A 68 -5.52 -10.64 -23.89
N THR A 69 -6.67 -10.00 -23.76
CA THR A 69 -7.72 -10.01 -24.80
C THR A 69 -7.25 -9.30 -26.06
N THR A 70 -6.62 -8.13 -25.93
CA THR A 70 -6.06 -7.38 -27.06
C THR A 70 -4.95 -8.17 -27.74
N GLN A 71 -4.07 -8.83 -26.98
CA GLN A 71 -3.01 -9.68 -27.53
C GLN A 71 -3.60 -10.84 -28.34
N LYS A 72 -4.61 -11.54 -27.81
CA LYS A 72 -5.30 -12.60 -28.55
C LYS A 72 -5.96 -12.10 -29.84
N PHE A 73 -6.53 -10.89 -29.83
CA PHE A 73 -7.10 -10.30 -31.04
C PHE A 73 -6.03 -10.04 -32.11
N LEU A 74 -4.87 -9.52 -31.70
CA LEU A 74 -3.74 -9.28 -32.60
C LEU A 74 -3.13 -10.58 -33.16
N GLU A 75 -3.14 -11.67 -32.40
CA GLU A 75 -2.65 -12.98 -32.85
C GLU A 75 -3.59 -13.69 -33.84
N ILE A 76 -4.87 -13.29 -33.91
CA ILE A 76 -5.89 -13.86 -34.80
C ILE A 76 -6.10 -12.99 -36.06
N SER A 77 -5.61 -11.74 -36.05
CA SER A 77 -5.67 -10.79 -37.18
C SER A 77 -4.49 -10.96 -38.14
#